data_AF-A0A959X9P9-F1
#
_entry.id   AF-A0A959X9P9-F1
#
_cell.length_a   1.000
_cell.length_b   1.000
_cell.length_c   1.000
_cell.angle_alpha   90.00
_cell.angle_beta   90.00
_cell.angle_gamma   90.00
#
_symmetry.space_group_name_H-M   'P 1'
#
loop_
_entity.id
_entity.type
_entity.pdbx_description
1 polymer ?
#
loop_
_entity_poly.entity_id
_entity_poly.type
_entity_poly.pdbx_seq_one_letter_code
_entity_poly.pdbx_strand_id
1 'polypeptide(L)'
;MNLKNYLLLPIFIALLALNGCSGSNDSDKSSASHNSVHSGIKVSDAWVAQKPDMTGVFGVVMNHTDKDITITGGTSEVATKVELHETVAAADGSMKMRPKPGGFTIKANSMHELAPGKDHIMLMGLSRELKPGEQLRITLELSNGDSLEFTAPVKPFTGAEEDYDPES
;
A
#
# COMPACT_ATOMS: atom_id res chain seq x y z
N MET A 1 70.37 22.57 -44.88
CA MET A 1 69.79 22.51 -46.23
C MET A 1 68.67 23.53 -46.29
N ASN A 2 68.75 24.43 -47.26
CA ASN A 2 67.93 25.60 -47.47
C ASN A 2 66.55 25.28 -48.08
N LEU A 3 65.65 26.28 -47.96
CA LEU A 3 64.65 26.72 -48.96
C LEU A 3 63.35 25.86 -49.04
N LYS A 4 62.14 26.43 -49.09
CA LYS A 4 61.67 27.64 -49.80
C LYS A 4 60.44 28.29 -49.13
N ASN A 5 60.45 29.62 -49.09
CA ASN A 5 59.27 30.50 -49.04
C ASN A 5 58.53 30.49 -50.39
N TYR A 6 57.25 30.91 -50.37
CA TYR A 6 56.38 31.56 -51.38
C TYR A 6 54.95 31.01 -51.18
N LEU A 7 53.83 31.74 -51.22
CA LEU A 7 53.45 33.15 -51.41
C LEU A 7 51.91 33.21 -51.15
N LEU A 8 51.43 34.27 -50.49
CA LEU A 8 50.11 35.00 -50.55
C LEU A 8 48.90 34.34 -51.28
N LEU A 9 47.62 34.44 -50.88
CA LEU A 9 46.77 35.54 -50.36
C LEU A 9 45.42 34.91 -49.82
N PRO A 10 44.52 35.64 -49.11
CA PRO A 10 43.49 35.12 -48.21
C PRO A 10 42.12 34.89 -48.86
N ILE A 11 41.29 34.04 -48.25
CA ILE A 11 39.84 34.01 -48.50
C ILE A 11 39.07 33.91 -47.18
N PHE A 12 38.34 35.00 -46.94
CA PHE A 12 37.13 35.16 -46.11
C PHE A 12 36.27 33.89 -46.02
N ILE A 13 35.71 33.59 -44.86
CA ILE A 13 34.27 33.37 -44.69
C ILE A 13 33.94 33.57 -43.21
N ALA A 14 33.13 34.59 -42.97
CA ALA A 14 32.42 34.82 -41.73
C ALA A 14 31.29 33.78 -41.61
N LEU A 15 31.15 33.17 -40.43
CA LEU A 15 29.91 32.51 -40.02
C LEU A 15 29.65 32.91 -38.56
N LEU A 16 28.61 33.72 -38.40
CA LEU A 16 28.00 34.14 -37.14
C LEU A 16 27.64 32.92 -36.29
N ALA A 17 28.12 32.88 -35.05
CA ALA A 17 27.66 31.93 -34.05
C ALA A 17 26.73 32.63 -33.03
N LEU A 18 25.46 32.21 -33.09
CA LEU A 18 24.49 31.96 -32.02
C LEU A 18 24.27 33.06 -30.94
N ASN A 19 23.12 33.72 -31.04
CA ASN A 19 22.23 33.94 -29.90
C ASN A 19 20.78 33.94 -30.40
N GLY A 20 20.08 32.83 -30.14
CA GLY A 20 18.67 32.68 -30.43
C GLY A 20 18.05 31.75 -29.40
N CYS A 21 17.55 32.32 -28.30
CA CYS A 21 16.71 31.62 -27.34
C CYS A 21 15.38 31.25 -28.02
N SER A 22 15.15 29.96 -28.20
CA SER A 22 13.81 29.42 -28.40
C SER A 22 13.80 27.98 -27.92
N GLY A 23 12.99 27.73 -26.91
CA GLY A 23 12.95 26.45 -26.22
C GLY A 23 12.17 26.61 -24.93
N SER A 24 10.86 26.79 -25.08
CA SER A 24 9.90 26.58 -24.00
C SER A 24 10.05 25.12 -23.56
N ASN A 25 10.83 24.89 -22.51
CA ASN A 25 10.97 23.57 -21.92
C ASN A 25 9.81 23.36 -20.95
N ASP A 26 8.78 22.74 -21.51
CA ASP A 26 7.93 21.74 -20.90
C ASP A 26 7.95 21.62 -19.37
N SER A 27 6.80 21.98 -18.79
CA SER A 27 6.04 21.05 -17.97
C SER A 27 6.84 20.33 -16.88
N ASP A 28 7.09 21.03 -15.77
CA ASP A 28 7.18 20.40 -14.44
C ASP A 28 5.83 19.75 -14.09
N LYS A 29 5.51 18.65 -14.77
CA LYS A 29 4.70 17.58 -14.20
C LYS A 29 5.68 16.68 -13.47
N SER A 30 5.88 16.99 -12.19
CA SER A 30 6.11 15.95 -11.19
C SER A 30 4.93 14.97 -11.28
N SER A 31 5.01 14.05 -12.24
CA SER A 31 4.31 12.80 -12.17
C SER A 31 5.07 12.02 -11.12
N ALA A 32 4.62 12.20 -9.87
CA ALA A 32 4.90 11.25 -8.81
C ALA A 32 4.37 9.91 -9.30
N SER A 33 5.25 9.16 -9.95
CA SER A 33 5.08 7.74 -10.17
C SER A 33 5.21 7.09 -8.80
N HIS A 34 4.11 7.13 -8.04
CA HIS A 34 3.90 6.24 -6.91
C HIS A 34 3.70 4.83 -7.44
N ASN A 35 4.78 4.26 -7.97
CA ASN A 35 4.90 2.81 -8.01
C ASN A 35 5.44 2.43 -6.63
N SER A 36 4.53 2.37 -5.66
CA SER A 36 4.78 2.08 -4.25
C SER A 36 5.32 0.65 -4.11
N VAL A 37 6.61 0.48 -4.40
CA VAL A 37 7.35 -0.71 -4.00
C VAL A 37 7.66 -0.50 -2.52
N HIS A 38 6.79 -1.01 -1.66
CA HIS A 38 6.99 -1.04 -0.21
C HIS A 38 8.24 -1.85 0.10
N SER A 39 9.38 -1.18 0.20
CA SER A 39 10.68 -1.83 0.29
C SER A 39 10.93 -2.54 1.62
N GLY A 40 10.03 -2.42 2.61
CA GLY A 40 10.22 -3.08 3.90
C GLY A 40 8.96 -3.57 4.62
N ILE A 41 7.74 -3.26 4.16
CA ILE A 41 6.52 -3.81 4.79
C ILE A 41 5.86 -4.86 3.89
N LYS A 42 5.47 -5.99 4.47
CA LYS A 42 4.95 -7.16 3.76
C LYS A 42 3.79 -7.79 4.52
N VAL A 43 2.92 -8.49 3.80
CA VAL A 43 1.92 -9.39 4.39
C VAL A 43 2.23 -10.83 3.97
N SER A 44 2.28 -11.76 4.93
CA SER A 44 2.37 -13.19 4.66
C SER A 44 1.14 -13.93 5.16
N ASP A 45 0.94 -15.13 4.63
CA ASP A 45 -0.08 -16.08 5.07
C ASP A 45 -1.50 -15.50 5.09
N ALA A 46 -1.73 -14.49 4.23
CA ALA A 46 -2.97 -13.76 4.20
C ALA A 46 -4.12 -14.66 3.74
N TRP A 47 -5.29 -14.49 4.34
CA TRP A 47 -6.51 -15.16 3.91
C TRP A 47 -7.75 -14.37 4.33
N VAL A 48 -8.83 -14.59 3.59
CA VAL A 48 -10.14 -13.97 3.85
C VAL A 48 -11.11 -15.04 4.32
N ALA A 49 -11.84 -14.80 5.39
CA ALA A 49 -12.92 -15.70 5.78
C ALA A 49 -14.06 -15.68 4.76
N GLN A 50 -14.69 -16.82 4.54
CA GLN A 50 -15.93 -16.86 3.78
C GLN A 50 -17.11 -16.54 4.70
N LYS A 51 -17.69 -15.34 4.57
CA LYS A 51 -18.92 -14.91 5.24
C LYS A 51 -19.77 -14.07 4.26
N PRO A 52 -21.11 -14.06 4.40
CA PRO A 52 -22.02 -13.46 3.41
C PRO A 52 -22.02 -11.93 3.40
N ASP A 53 -22.12 -11.27 4.57
CA ASP A 53 -22.39 -9.82 4.63
C ASP A 53 -21.13 -8.97 4.86
N MET A 54 -20.28 -9.44 5.77
CA MET A 54 -19.02 -8.82 6.15
C MET A 54 -18.03 -9.94 6.46
N THR A 55 -16.74 -9.67 6.27
CA THR A 55 -15.73 -10.70 6.49
C THR A 55 -14.42 -10.15 7.04
N GLY A 56 -13.71 -11.01 7.78
CA GLY A 56 -12.39 -10.74 8.30
C GLY A 56 -11.29 -11.16 7.32
N VAL A 57 -10.23 -10.36 7.29
CA VAL A 57 -8.96 -10.65 6.63
C VAL A 57 -7.90 -10.84 7.71
N PHE A 58 -7.15 -11.92 7.57
CA PHE A 58 -6.19 -12.41 8.54
C PHE A 58 -4.84 -12.65 7.84
N GLY A 59 -3.77 -12.80 8.61
CA GLY A 59 -2.41 -12.97 8.11
C GLY A 59 -1.38 -12.39 9.07
N VAL A 60 -0.16 -12.18 8.59
CA VAL A 60 0.92 -11.56 9.38
C VAL A 60 1.47 -10.36 8.63
N VAL A 61 1.45 -9.20 9.27
CA VAL A 61 2.10 -7.99 8.75
C VAL A 61 3.51 -7.93 9.31
N MET A 62 4.51 -7.85 8.43
CA MET A 62 5.92 -7.79 8.78
C MET A 62 6.49 -6.43 8.40
N ASN A 63 7.07 -5.73 9.36
CA ASN A 63 7.77 -4.47 9.15
C ASN A 63 9.28 -4.69 9.27
N HIS A 64 9.98 -4.72 8.14
CA HIS A 64 11.44 -4.81 8.02
C HIS A 64 12.11 -3.44 7.89
N THR A 65 11.38 -2.35 8.11
CA THR A 65 11.96 -1.01 8.14
C THR A 65 12.55 -0.68 9.51
N ASP A 66 13.29 0.42 9.59
CA ASP A 66 13.89 0.96 10.81
C ASP A 66 12.95 1.90 11.59
N LYS A 67 11.68 2.02 11.16
CA LYS A 67 10.69 2.91 11.77
C LYS A 67 9.40 2.16 12.08
N ASP A 68 8.69 2.64 13.09
CA ASP A 68 7.32 2.22 13.35
C ASP A 68 6.42 2.67 12.19
N ILE A 69 5.55 1.77 11.73
CA ILE A 69 4.56 2.04 10.70
C ILE A 69 3.19 1.69 11.25
N THR A 70 2.22 2.58 11.12
CA THR A 70 0.83 2.31 11.51
C THR A 70 -0.02 2.06 10.27
N ILE A 71 -0.75 0.94 10.25
CA ILE A 71 -1.85 0.75 9.30
C ILE A 71 -3.03 1.56 9.82
N THR A 72 -3.57 2.45 8.99
CA THR A 72 -4.65 3.37 9.37
C THR A 72 -6.00 3.01 8.73
N GLY A 73 -5.99 2.15 7.71
CA GLY A 73 -7.20 1.75 7.00
C GLY A 73 -6.85 0.97 5.74
N GLY A 74 -7.77 1.00 4.77
CA GLY A 74 -7.53 0.37 3.47
C GLY A 74 -8.71 0.49 2.53
N THR A 75 -8.58 -0.18 1.39
CA THR A 75 -9.59 -0.30 0.34
C THR A 75 -9.63 -1.72 -0.21
N SER A 76 -10.76 -2.09 -0.80
CA SER A 76 -10.94 -3.36 -1.49
C SER A 76 -11.94 -3.19 -2.64
N GLU A 77 -11.80 -4.00 -3.68
CA GLU A 77 -12.71 -3.98 -4.83
C GLU A 77 -14.10 -4.61 -4.53
N VAL A 78 -14.21 -5.41 -3.46
CA VAL A 78 -15.42 -6.16 -3.11
C VAL A 78 -16.18 -5.60 -1.91
N ALA A 79 -15.69 -4.54 -1.26
CA ALA A 79 -16.24 -4.02 -0.03
C ALA A 79 -16.43 -2.50 -0.10
N THR A 80 -17.49 -2.00 0.52
CA THR A 80 -17.77 -0.56 0.58
C THR A 80 -16.82 0.16 1.54
N LYS A 81 -16.35 -0.52 2.58
CA LYS A 81 -15.43 0.03 3.57
C LYS A 81 -14.49 -1.05 4.09
N VAL A 82 -13.25 -0.65 4.38
CA VAL A 82 -12.27 -1.47 5.11
C VAL A 82 -12.05 -0.84 6.48
N GLU A 83 -12.20 -1.63 7.52
CA GLU A 83 -12.02 -1.21 8.91
C GLU A 83 -10.95 -2.06 9.59
N LEU A 84 -10.31 -1.48 10.60
CA LEU A 84 -9.35 -2.18 11.46
C LEU A 84 -10.04 -2.46 12.78
N HIS A 85 -10.15 -3.72 13.17
CA HIS A 85 -10.91 -4.14 14.35
C HIS A 85 -10.00 -4.85 15.35
N GLU A 86 -10.38 -4.76 16.62
CA GLU A 86 -9.82 -5.56 17.70
C GLU A 86 -10.89 -6.40 18.36
N THR A 87 -10.50 -7.52 18.95
CA THR A 87 -11.40 -8.35 19.76
C THR A 87 -11.12 -8.08 21.24
N VAL A 88 -12.14 -7.72 21.98
CA VAL A 88 -12.07 -7.38 23.41
C VAL A 88 -13.07 -8.19 24.21
N ALA A 89 -12.74 -8.48 25.47
CA ALA A 89 -13.68 -9.10 26.40
C ALA A 89 -14.69 -8.05 26.87
N ALA A 90 -15.98 -8.36 26.74
CA ALA A 90 -17.07 -7.59 27.29
C ALA A 90 -17.23 -7.85 28.80
N ALA A 91 -18.01 -7.00 29.48
CA ALA A 91 -18.24 -7.09 30.92
C ALA A 91 -18.94 -8.40 31.36
N ASP A 92 -19.67 -9.04 30.44
CA ASP A 92 -20.34 -10.33 30.65
C ASP A 92 -19.44 -11.54 30.34
N GLY A 93 -18.18 -11.31 29.96
CA GLY A 93 -17.21 -12.35 29.60
C GLY A 93 -17.30 -12.85 28.15
N SER A 94 -18.24 -12.32 27.34
CA SER A 94 -18.27 -12.59 25.90
C SER A 94 -17.14 -11.86 25.15
N MET A 95 -16.75 -12.37 23.99
CA MET A 95 -15.77 -11.71 23.11
C MET A 95 -16.50 -10.87 22.07
N LYS A 96 -16.13 -9.60 21.96
CA LYS A 96 -16.70 -8.64 21.01
C LYS A 96 -15.63 -8.07 20.10
N MET A 97 -15.96 -7.96 18.82
CA MET A 97 -15.16 -7.24 17.82
C MET A 97 -15.64 -5.80 17.72
N ARG A 98 -14.70 -4.85 17.73
CA ARG A 98 -15.00 -3.43 17.57
C ARG A 98 -13.96 -2.71 16.71
N PRO A 99 -14.32 -1.57 16.08
CA PRO A 99 -13.35 -0.74 15.38
C PRO A 99 -12.22 -0.25 16.29
N LYS A 100 -11.00 -0.16 15.73
CA LYS A 100 -9.79 0.35 16.39
C LYS A 100 -9.28 1.60 15.65
N PRO A 101 -9.79 2.80 15.96
CA PRO A 101 -9.45 4.03 15.22
C PRO A 101 -7.96 4.40 15.26
N GLY A 102 -7.23 3.95 16.29
CA GLY A 102 -5.78 4.14 16.37
C GLY A 102 -4.97 3.29 15.39
N GLY A 103 -5.62 2.34 14.71
CA GLY A 103 -5.01 1.44 13.76
C GLY A 103 -4.07 0.41 14.38
N PHE A 104 -3.23 -0.19 13.53
CA PHE A 104 -2.25 -1.20 13.93
C PHE A 104 -0.83 -0.68 13.76
N THR A 105 -0.17 -0.31 14.85
CA THR A 105 1.25 0.06 14.83
C THR A 105 2.12 -1.20 14.81
N ILE A 106 2.81 -1.42 13.69
CA ILE A 106 3.85 -2.45 13.58
C ILE A 106 5.20 -1.80 13.86
N LYS A 107 5.82 -2.22 14.97
CA LYS A 107 7.15 -1.73 15.37
C LYS A 107 8.20 -2.03 14.31
N ALA A 108 9.24 -1.20 14.25
CA ALA A 108 10.42 -1.47 13.41
C ALA A 108 10.94 -2.90 13.62
N ASN A 109 11.33 -3.58 12.54
CA ASN A 109 11.85 -4.96 12.55
C ASN A 109 10.96 -5.98 13.30
N SER A 110 9.65 -5.76 13.35
CA SER A 110 8.69 -6.58 14.09
C SER A 110 7.55 -7.08 13.22
N MET A 111 6.73 -7.96 13.80
CA MET A 111 5.56 -8.55 13.16
C MET A 111 4.30 -8.27 13.95
N HIS A 112 3.17 -8.22 13.27
CA HIS A 112 1.85 -8.07 13.84
C HIS A 112 0.93 -9.13 13.26
N GLU A 113 0.38 -9.99 14.12
CA GLU A 113 -0.51 -11.08 13.72
C GLU A 113 -1.95 -10.58 13.65
N LEU A 114 -2.60 -10.85 12.53
CA LEU A 114 -4.03 -10.66 12.32
C LEU A 114 -4.72 -12.02 12.35
N ALA A 115 -5.57 -12.27 13.34
CA ALA A 115 -6.19 -13.58 13.56
C ALA A 115 -7.60 -13.46 14.16
N PRO A 116 -8.46 -14.48 14.00
CA PRO A 116 -9.71 -14.56 14.74
C PRO A 116 -9.46 -14.43 16.25
N GLY A 117 -10.29 -13.64 16.96
CA GLY A 117 -10.11 -13.36 18.37
C GLY A 117 -8.98 -12.41 18.73
N LYS A 118 -8.34 -11.80 17.74
CA LYS A 118 -7.30 -10.78 17.90
C LYS A 118 -7.62 -9.56 17.05
N ASP A 119 -6.61 -8.75 16.77
CA ASP A 119 -6.67 -7.72 15.75
C ASP A 119 -6.92 -8.36 14.37
N HIS A 120 -7.77 -7.74 13.55
CA HIS A 120 -8.10 -8.21 12.21
C HIS A 120 -8.62 -7.06 11.35
N ILE A 121 -8.57 -7.24 10.03
CA ILE A 121 -9.13 -6.26 9.08
C ILE A 121 -10.54 -6.71 8.71
N MET A 122 -11.52 -5.82 8.79
CA MET A 122 -12.90 -6.11 8.41
C MET A 122 -13.26 -5.46 7.07
N LEU A 123 -13.78 -6.28 6.16
CA LEU A 123 -14.40 -5.86 4.90
C LEU A 123 -15.91 -5.70 5.14
N MET A 124 -16.38 -4.46 5.08
CA MET A 124 -17.76 -4.09 5.41
C MET A 124 -18.56 -3.80 4.15
N GLY A 125 -19.82 -4.25 4.14
CA GLY A 125 -20.74 -4.02 3.03
C GLY A 125 -20.22 -4.66 1.74
N LEU A 126 -20.09 -5.98 1.75
CA LEU A 126 -19.64 -6.73 0.58
C LEU A 126 -20.62 -6.52 -0.59
N SER A 127 -20.08 -6.21 -1.77
CA SER A 127 -20.88 -5.96 -2.98
C SER A 127 -21.46 -7.24 -3.60
N ARG A 128 -20.93 -8.40 -3.18
CA ARG A 128 -21.34 -9.74 -3.59
C ARG A 128 -20.81 -10.78 -2.61
N GLU A 129 -21.37 -11.98 -2.68
CA GLU A 129 -20.84 -13.15 -1.96
C GLU A 129 -19.45 -13.55 -2.49
N LEU A 130 -18.60 -14.00 -1.57
CA LEU A 130 -17.24 -14.48 -1.84
C LEU A 130 -17.20 -16.00 -1.91
N LYS A 131 -16.48 -16.55 -2.90
CA LYS A 131 -16.36 -18.01 -3.10
C LYS A 131 -15.04 -18.56 -2.58
N PRO A 132 -15.00 -19.76 -1.99
CA PRO A 132 -13.73 -20.41 -1.61
C PRO A 132 -12.75 -20.51 -2.77
N GLY A 133 -11.48 -20.23 -2.51
CA GLY A 133 -10.40 -20.24 -3.50
C GLY A 133 -10.32 -18.99 -4.37
N GLU A 134 -11.27 -18.05 -4.25
CA GLU A 134 -11.19 -16.76 -4.90
C GLU A 134 -10.03 -15.92 -4.32
N GLN A 135 -9.34 -15.16 -5.17
CA GLN A 135 -8.24 -14.29 -4.79
C GLN A 135 -8.75 -12.86 -4.68
N LEU A 136 -8.68 -12.26 -3.50
CA LEU A 136 -9.10 -10.88 -3.27
C LEU A 136 -7.91 -9.95 -3.13
N ARG A 137 -7.95 -8.83 -3.87
CA ARG A 137 -7.00 -7.73 -3.74
C ARG A 137 -7.45 -6.77 -2.64
N ILE A 138 -6.52 -6.45 -1.75
CA ILE A 138 -6.72 -5.52 -0.64
C ILE A 138 -5.52 -4.58 -0.58
N THR A 139 -5.81 -3.30 -0.38
CA THR A 139 -4.77 -2.27 -0.26
C THR A 139 -4.89 -1.62 1.11
N LEU A 140 -3.82 -1.67 1.90
CA LEU A 140 -3.75 -1.04 3.22
C LEU A 140 -3.13 0.35 3.13
N GLU A 141 -3.71 1.29 3.85
CA GLU A 141 -3.19 2.65 3.97
C GLU A 141 -2.23 2.71 5.17
N LEU A 142 -1.07 3.34 4.96
CA LEU A 142 -0.03 3.46 5.96
C LEU A 142 0.12 4.92 6.43
N SER A 143 0.49 5.11 7.69
CA SER A 143 0.65 6.43 8.32
C SER A 143 1.72 7.32 7.68
N ASN A 144 2.60 6.76 6.85
CA ASN A 144 3.61 7.50 6.10
C ASN A 144 3.12 8.02 4.73
N GLY A 145 1.85 7.76 4.38
CA GLY A 145 1.24 8.15 3.11
C GLY A 145 1.35 7.10 2.00
N ASP A 146 2.04 5.98 2.25
CA ASP A 146 2.16 4.89 1.28
C ASP A 146 0.98 3.90 1.38
N SER A 147 0.90 2.92 0.46
CA SER A 147 -0.20 1.95 0.39
C SER A 147 0.22 0.50 0.08
N LEU A 148 0.10 -0.40 1.05
CA LEU A 148 0.52 -1.80 0.92
C LEU A 148 -0.58 -2.66 0.26
N GLU A 149 -0.41 -3.00 -1.01
CA GLU A 149 -1.28 -3.95 -1.71
C GLU A 149 -0.84 -5.40 -1.46
N PHE A 150 -1.82 -6.28 -1.21
CA PHE A 150 -1.62 -7.72 -1.18
C PHE A 150 -2.84 -8.47 -1.72
N THR A 151 -2.67 -9.76 -1.98
CA THR A 151 -3.75 -10.67 -2.41
C THR A 151 -3.92 -11.79 -1.41
N ALA A 152 -5.16 -12.16 -1.12
CA ALA A 152 -5.50 -13.19 -0.15
C ALA A 152 -6.56 -14.17 -0.70
N PRO A 153 -6.37 -15.49 -0.56
CA PRO A 153 -7.41 -16.48 -0.88
C PRO A 153 -8.56 -16.44 0.13
N VAL A 154 -9.78 -16.57 -0.38
CA VAL A 154 -10.97 -16.82 0.42
C VAL A 154 -10.97 -18.28 0.89
N LYS A 155 -11.13 -18.50 2.20
CA LYS A 155 -11.16 -19.83 2.82
C LYS A 155 -12.49 -20.06 3.55
N PRO A 156 -13.01 -21.29 3.56
CA PRO A 156 -14.11 -21.65 4.46
C PRO A 156 -13.72 -21.34 5.90
N PHE A 157 -14.65 -20.75 6.66
CA PHE A 157 -14.41 -20.38 8.05
C PHE A 157 -15.61 -20.76 8.91
N THR A 158 -15.39 -21.56 9.94
CA THR A 158 -16.43 -22.00 10.88
C THR A 158 -16.53 -21.16 12.14
N GLY A 159 -15.78 -20.04 12.23
CA GLY A 159 -15.90 -19.08 13.34
C GLY A 159 -14.87 -19.28 14.47
N ALA A 160 -14.43 -18.16 15.05
CA ALA A 160 -14.24 -18.02 16.50
C ALA A 160 -15.55 -17.40 17.00
N GLU A 161 -16.10 -17.86 18.12
CA GLU A 161 -17.42 -17.49 18.62
C GLU A 161 -17.44 -16.02 19.14
N GLU A 162 -17.51 -15.06 18.22
CA GLU A 162 -17.35 -13.61 18.46
C GLU A 162 -18.49 -12.79 17.87
N ASP A 163 -19.00 -11.84 18.65
CA ASP A 163 -20.08 -10.91 18.25
C ASP A 163 -19.53 -9.54 17.80
N TYR A 164 -20.20 -8.89 16.85
CA TYR A 164 -19.81 -7.57 16.36
C TYR A 164 -20.53 -6.44 17.11
N ASP A 165 -19.80 -5.45 17.64
CA ASP A 165 -20.35 -4.29 18.37
C ASP A 165 -19.67 -2.97 17.95
N PRO A 166 -20.33 -2.15 17.09
CA PRO A 166 -19.74 -0.92 16.58
C PRO A 166 -19.74 0.25 17.58
N GLU A 167 -20.47 0.16 18.70
CA GLU A 167 -20.76 1.29 19.62
C GLU A 167 -19.96 1.24 20.94
N SER A 168 -19.02 0.32 21.08
CA SER A 168 -18.28 0.05 22.33
C SER A 168 -16.97 0.83 22.49
#